data_AF-A0A7L0U7A6-F1
#
_entry.id   AF-A0A7L0U7A6-F1
#
_cell.length_a   1.000
_cell.length_b   1.000
_cell.length_c   1.000
_cell.angle_alpha   90.00
_cell.angle_beta   90.00
_cell.angle_gamma   90.00
#
_symmetry.space_group_name_H-M   'P 1'
#
loop_
_entity.id
_entity.type
_entity.pdbx_description
1 polymer ?
#
loop_
_entity_poly.entity_id
_entity_poly.type
_entity_poly.pdbx_seq_one_letter_code
_entity_poly.pdbx_strand_id
1 'polypeptide(L)'
;MLSNKRIQELELVMDFEKVEECFKEVSSWIENVGRKRLRETINLDDSLEMLLQAQKQFREFDLVASEYCRRGQEALKKMDRWEDFSSVDVHSYRVKLQTYKDQLEDFCTQLDENRHRICETVRLYEFFDKVRQ
;
A
#
# COMPACT_ATOMS: atom_id res chain seq x y z
N MET A 1 -5.13 2.98 -42.89
CA MET A 1 -4.91 2.42 -41.53
C MET A 1 -4.41 3.46 -40.51
N LEU A 2 -4.61 4.77 -40.70
CA LEU A 2 -4.21 5.81 -39.73
C LEU A 2 -5.26 6.06 -38.61
N SER A 3 -6.53 5.77 -38.88
CA SER A 3 -7.63 5.96 -37.91
C SER A 3 -7.46 5.10 -36.65
N ASN A 4 -7.02 3.85 -36.80
CA ASN A 4 -6.89 2.92 -35.66
C ASN A 4 -5.71 3.30 -34.75
N LYS A 5 -4.63 3.83 -35.33
CA LYS A 5 -3.46 4.27 -34.55
C LYS A 5 -3.82 5.44 -33.62
N ARG A 6 -4.57 6.42 -34.13
CA ARG A 6 -4.99 7.59 -33.32
C ARG A 6 -6.00 7.22 -32.24
N ILE A 7 -6.87 6.22 -32.47
CA ILE A 7 -7.78 5.69 -31.45
C ILE A 7 -6.99 4.99 -30.34
N GLN A 8 -6.05 4.11 -30.70
CA GLN A 8 -5.19 3.41 -29.74
C GLN A 8 -4.35 4.37 -28.89
N GLU A 9 -3.82 5.45 -29.49
CA GLU A 9 -3.10 6.50 -28.76
C GLU A 9 -4.00 7.23 -27.76
N LEU A 10 -5.26 7.52 -28.12
CA LEU A 10 -6.22 8.16 -27.21
C LEU A 10 -6.64 7.24 -26.06
N GLU A 11 -6.92 5.96 -26.34
CA GLU A 11 -7.24 4.95 -25.32
C GLU A 11 -6.10 4.82 -24.30
N LEU A 12 -4.86 4.85 -24.79
CA LEU A 12 -3.66 4.77 -23.97
C LEU A 12 -3.50 5.99 -23.05
N VAL A 13 -3.80 7.21 -23.54
CA VAL A 13 -3.77 8.44 -22.74
C VAL A 13 -4.85 8.41 -21.66
N MET A 14 -6.07 7.98 -21.99
CA MET A 14 -7.15 7.84 -21.00
C MET A 14 -6.81 6.82 -19.92
N ASP A 15 -6.17 5.70 -20.29
CA ASP A 15 -5.75 4.71 -19.31
C ASP A 15 -4.59 5.21 -18.44
N PHE A 16 -3.68 6.02 -18.99
CA PHE A 16 -2.63 6.68 -18.23
C PHE A 16 -3.21 7.61 -17.15
N GLU A 17 -4.17 8.45 -17.51
CA GLU A 17 -4.81 9.39 -16.57
C GLU A 17 -5.48 8.66 -15.40
N LYS A 18 -6.19 7.56 -15.67
CA LYS A 18 -6.81 6.73 -14.61
C LYS A 18 -5.78 6.12 -13.67
N VAL A 19 -4.63 5.68 -14.21
CA VAL A 19 -3.57 5.10 -13.38
C VAL A 19 -2.87 6.18 -12.56
N GLU A 20 -2.65 7.39 -13.13
CA GLU A 20 -2.12 8.52 -12.38
C GLU A 20 -3.05 8.96 -11.23
N GLU A 21 -4.36 9.00 -11.48
CA GLU A 21 -5.37 9.29 -10.45
C GLU A 21 -5.34 8.23 -9.35
N CYS A 22 -5.23 6.94 -9.72
CA CYS A 22 -5.09 5.86 -8.74
C CYS A 22 -3.84 6.04 -7.86
N PHE A 23 -2.70 6.45 -8.42
CA PHE A 23 -1.52 6.73 -7.62
C PHE A 23 -1.73 7.90 -6.66
N LYS A 24 -2.35 8.98 -7.12
CA LYS A 24 -2.66 10.13 -6.26
C LYS A 24 -3.56 9.72 -5.09
N GLU A 25 -4.57 8.91 -5.35
CA GLU A 25 -5.48 8.41 -4.31
C GLU A 25 -4.75 7.50 -3.30
N VAL A 26 -4.02 6.49 -3.78
CA VAL A 26 -3.26 5.56 -2.93
C VAL A 26 -2.23 6.30 -2.10
N SER A 27 -1.46 7.20 -2.71
CA SER A 27 -0.41 7.96 -2.02
C SER A 27 -0.99 8.90 -0.97
N SER A 28 -2.08 9.59 -1.31
CA SER A 28 -2.79 10.43 -0.35
C SER A 28 -3.31 9.62 0.84
N TRP A 29 -3.88 8.45 0.59
CA TRP A 29 -4.37 7.58 1.66
C TRP A 29 -3.22 7.06 2.55
N ILE A 30 -2.10 6.63 1.95
CA ILE A 30 -0.91 6.17 2.68
C ILE A 30 -0.42 7.27 3.63
N GLU A 31 -0.22 8.49 3.14
CA GLU A 31 0.31 9.59 3.95
C GLU A 31 -0.67 10.08 5.02
N ASN A 32 -1.94 10.23 4.65
CA ASN A 32 -2.92 10.87 5.52
C ASN A 32 -3.59 9.91 6.51
N VAL A 33 -3.63 8.61 6.21
CA VAL A 33 -4.31 7.59 7.01
C VAL A 33 -3.36 6.46 7.37
N GLY A 34 -2.80 5.78 6.37
CA GLY A 34 -2.01 4.56 6.55
C GLY A 34 -0.87 4.72 7.55
N ARG A 35 0.03 5.69 7.30
CA ARG A 35 1.19 5.96 8.16
C ARG A 35 0.82 6.44 9.56
N LYS A 36 -0.29 7.18 9.71
CA LYS A 36 -0.76 7.62 11.03
C LYS A 36 -1.21 6.43 11.87
N ARG A 37 -2.05 5.57 11.28
CA ARG A 37 -2.54 4.34 11.92
C ARG A 37 -1.40 3.37 12.27
N LEU A 38 -0.42 3.20 11.37
CA LEU A 38 0.75 2.36 11.65
C LEU A 38 1.54 2.86 12.87
N ARG A 39 1.73 4.17 13.03
CA ARG A 39 2.41 4.75 14.21
C ARG A 39 1.62 4.55 15.50
N GLU A 40 0.30 4.68 15.46
CA GLU A 40 -0.57 4.48 16.63
C GLU A 40 -0.54 3.02 17.12
N THR A 41 -0.28 2.06 16.22
CA THR A 41 -0.25 0.63 16.55
C THR A 41 1.05 0.20 17.26
N ILE A 42 2.04 1.09 17.41
CA ILE A 42 3.33 0.79 18.06
C ILE A 42 3.20 0.66 19.59
N ASN A 43 2.13 1.21 20.19
CA ASN A 43 1.88 1.12 21.62
C ASN A 43 1.18 -0.20 21.96
N LEU A 44 1.96 -1.26 22.11
CA LEU A 44 1.49 -2.56 22.59
C LEU A 44 1.33 -2.48 24.12
N ASP A 45 0.08 -2.45 24.59
CA ASP A 45 -0.29 -2.31 26.00
C ASP A 45 0.14 -3.51 26.88
N ASP A 46 0.21 -3.29 28.20
CA ASP A 46 0.76 -4.23 29.19
C ASP A 46 -0.14 -5.43 29.54
N SER A 47 -1.36 -5.53 28.98
CA SER A 47 -2.30 -6.63 29.27
C SER A 47 -2.69 -7.42 28.03
N LEU A 48 -2.91 -8.74 28.20
CA LEU A 48 -3.35 -9.62 27.12
C LEU A 48 -4.69 -9.17 26.52
N GLU A 49 -5.62 -8.67 27.33
CA GLU A 49 -6.91 -8.15 26.86
C GLU A 49 -6.73 -6.95 25.91
N MET A 50 -5.87 -6.00 26.28
CA MET A 50 -5.59 -4.82 25.46
C MET A 50 -4.84 -5.21 24.17
N LEU A 51 -3.90 -6.16 24.24
CA LEU A 51 -3.22 -6.70 23.06
C LEU A 51 -4.18 -7.38 22.08
N LEU A 52 -5.15 -8.15 22.57
CA LEU A 52 -6.17 -8.78 21.73
C LEU A 52 -7.07 -7.72 21.06
N GLN A 53 -7.43 -6.67 21.78
CA GLN A 53 -8.20 -5.55 21.24
C GLN A 53 -7.40 -4.78 20.18
N ALA A 54 -6.11 -4.50 20.42
CA ALA A 54 -5.21 -3.87 19.46
C ALA A 54 -5.03 -4.75 18.20
N GLN A 55 -4.89 -6.07 18.37
CA GLN A 55 -4.84 -7.01 17.25
C GLN A 55 -6.12 -6.96 16.41
N LYS A 56 -7.30 -6.90 17.04
CA LYS A 56 -8.57 -6.79 16.33
C LYS A 56 -8.66 -5.51 15.51
N GLN A 57 -8.34 -4.36 16.12
CA GLN A 57 -8.33 -3.06 15.44
C GLN A 57 -7.32 -3.05 14.29
N PHE A 58 -6.14 -3.64 14.48
CA PHE A 58 -5.16 -3.76 13.43
C PHE A 58 -5.66 -4.62 12.27
N ARG A 59 -6.37 -5.73 12.50
CA ARG A 59 -6.93 -6.55 11.41
C ARG A 59 -7.94 -5.78 10.54
N GLU A 60 -8.78 -4.96 11.16
CA GLU A 60 -9.72 -4.10 10.44
C GLU A 60 -8.98 -3.08 9.56
N PHE A 61 -7.93 -2.48 10.11
CA PHE A 61 -7.04 -1.59 9.36
C PHE A 61 -6.28 -2.31 8.24
N ASP A 62 -5.73 -3.49 8.51
CA ASP A 62 -4.92 -4.30 7.60
C ASP A 62 -5.71 -4.71 6.35
N LEU A 63 -7.00 -5.01 6.50
CA LEU A 63 -7.88 -5.29 5.37
C LEU A 63 -7.94 -4.12 4.39
N VAL A 64 -8.12 -2.90 4.92
CA VAL A 64 -8.18 -1.68 4.11
C VAL A 64 -6.80 -1.35 3.53
N ALA A 65 -5.75 -1.44 4.34
CA ALA A 65 -4.38 -1.18 3.92
C ALA A 65 -3.94 -2.12 2.78
N SER A 66 -4.25 -3.41 2.90
CA SER A 66 -3.94 -4.42 1.89
C SER A 66 -4.65 -4.14 0.56
N GLU A 67 -5.87 -3.60 0.59
CA GLU A 67 -6.58 -3.21 -0.63
C GLU A 67 -5.92 -2.00 -1.31
N TYR A 68 -5.49 -1.00 -0.56
CA TYR A 68 -4.71 0.11 -1.14
C TYR A 68 -3.36 -0.36 -1.70
N CYS A 69 -2.68 -1.27 -1.00
CA CYS A 69 -1.46 -1.90 -1.50
C CYS A 69 -1.70 -2.63 -2.83
N ARG A 70 -2.76 -3.45 -2.90
CA ARG A 70 -3.16 -4.18 -4.11
C ARG A 70 -3.45 -3.22 -5.27
N ARG A 71 -4.26 -2.19 -5.03
CA ARG A 71 -4.59 -1.17 -6.04
C ARG A 71 -3.35 -0.45 -6.56
N GLY A 72 -2.43 -0.06 -5.68
CA GLY A 72 -1.15 0.56 -6.05
C GLY A 72 -0.27 -0.36 -6.91
N GLN A 73 -0.18 -1.65 -6.54
CA GLN A 73 0.59 -2.64 -7.30
C GLN A 73 -0.02 -2.90 -8.70
N GLU A 74 -1.35 -2.95 -8.79
CA GLU A 74 -2.03 -3.06 -10.09
C GLU A 74 -1.81 -1.84 -10.97
N ALA A 75 -1.78 -0.64 -10.38
CA ALA A 75 -1.43 0.59 -11.07
C ALA A 75 0.01 0.55 -11.60
N LEU A 76 0.99 0.14 -10.78
CA LEU A 76 2.39 -0.04 -11.20
C LEU A 76 2.52 -1.05 -12.35
N LYS A 77 1.87 -2.21 -12.24
CA LYS A 77 1.92 -3.24 -13.29
C LYS A 77 1.32 -2.77 -14.62
N LYS A 78 0.29 -1.92 -14.57
CA LYS A 78 -0.22 -1.31 -15.79
C LYS A 78 0.86 -0.41 -16.39
N MET A 79 1.55 0.39 -15.56
CA MET A 79 2.57 1.36 -16.00
C MET A 79 3.74 0.75 -16.79
N ASP A 80 4.09 -0.52 -16.56
CA ASP A 80 5.11 -1.24 -17.35
C ASP A 80 4.85 -1.17 -18.87
N ARG A 81 3.58 -1.07 -19.29
CA ARG A 81 3.19 -1.01 -20.71
C ARG A 81 3.50 0.34 -21.38
N TRP A 82 3.80 1.37 -20.60
CA TRP A 82 4.08 2.72 -21.10
C TRP A 82 5.58 3.04 -21.19
N GLU A 83 6.47 2.17 -20.69
CA GLU A 83 7.93 2.38 -20.76
C GLU A 83 8.47 2.48 -22.19
N ASP A 84 7.75 1.90 -23.15
CA ASP A 84 8.09 1.83 -24.58
C ASP A 84 7.74 3.11 -25.37
N PHE A 85 7.03 4.07 -24.78
CA PHE A 85 6.59 5.29 -25.48
C PHE A 85 7.60 6.43 -25.34
N SER A 86 8.14 6.90 -26.46
CA SER A 86 9.26 7.84 -26.55
C SER A 86 8.87 9.34 -26.47
N SER A 87 7.88 9.72 -25.67
CA SER A 87 7.49 11.13 -25.56
C SER A 87 8.44 11.92 -24.63
N VAL A 88 8.49 13.24 -24.83
CA VAL A 88 9.51 14.15 -24.26
C VAL A 88 9.43 14.31 -22.74
N ASP A 89 8.37 13.82 -22.08
CA ASP A 89 8.15 13.97 -20.62
C ASP A 89 8.47 12.70 -19.80
N VAL A 90 9.10 11.71 -20.43
CA VAL A 90 9.38 10.39 -19.85
C VAL A 90 10.30 10.46 -18.62
N HIS A 91 11.22 11.43 -18.52
CA HIS A 91 12.13 11.51 -17.37
C HIS A 91 11.43 12.01 -16.09
N SER A 92 10.66 13.11 -16.19
CA SER A 92 9.91 13.65 -15.04
C SER A 92 8.90 12.62 -14.52
N TYR A 93 8.30 11.88 -15.45
CA TYR A 93 7.38 10.81 -15.16
C TYR A 93 8.05 9.58 -14.53
N ARG A 94 9.21 9.12 -15.03
CA ARG A 94 9.98 8.02 -14.41
C ARG A 94 10.37 8.34 -12.96
N VAL A 95 10.79 9.58 -12.69
CA VAL A 95 11.11 10.01 -11.32
C VAL A 95 9.88 9.92 -10.42
N LYS A 96 8.72 10.45 -10.87
CA LYS A 96 7.46 10.33 -10.11
C LYS A 96 7.04 8.88 -9.88
N LEU A 97 7.15 8.03 -10.91
CA LEU A 97 6.82 6.61 -10.83
C LEU A 97 7.72 5.89 -9.82
N GLN A 98 9.02 6.18 -9.82
CA GLN A 98 9.95 5.64 -8.84
C GLN A 98 9.57 6.08 -7.42
N THR A 99 9.25 7.35 -7.20
CA THR A 99 8.78 7.84 -5.89
C THR A 99 7.53 7.10 -5.42
N TYR A 100 6.56 6.85 -6.30
CA TYR A 100 5.36 6.09 -5.95
C TYR A 100 5.67 4.64 -5.60
N LYS A 101 6.56 4.01 -6.36
CA LYS A 101 7.01 2.63 -6.09
C LYS A 101 7.70 2.53 -4.73
N ASP A 102 8.64 3.42 -4.46
CA ASP A 102 9.38 3.45 -3.19
C ASP A 102 8.44 3.67 -2.00
N GLN A 103 7.49 4.61 -2.11
CA GLN A 103 6.49 4.88 -1.07
C GLN A 103 5.59 3.66 -0.80
N LEU A 104 5.15 2.99 -1.86
CA LEU A 104 4.27 1.83 -1.75
C LEU A 104 5.00 0.64 -1.14
N GLU A 105 6.23 0.36 -1.59
CA GLU A 105 7.06 -0.73 -1.06
C GLU A 105 7.41 -0.51 0.42
N ASP A 106 7.78 0.72 0.78
CA ASP A 106 8.03 1.09 2.19
C ASP A 106 6.76 0.88 3.05
N PHE A 107 5.60 1.34 2.57
CA PHE A 107 4.35 1.15 3.30
C PHE A 107 3.96 -0.33 3.46
N CYS A 108 4.07 -1.13 2.39
CA CYS A 108 3.82 -2.58 2.44
C CYS A 108 4.74 -3.26 3.47
N THR A 109 6.02 -2.92 3.45
CA THR A 109 7.02 -3.48 4.39
C THR A 109 6.64 -3.15 5.83
N GLN A 110 6.30 -1.90 6.12
CA GLN A 110 5.88 -1.49 7.46
C GLN A 110 4.58 -2.20 7.91
N LEU A 111 3.64 -2.41 6.99
CA LEU A 111 2.39 -3.13 7.27
C LEU A 111 2.68 -4.59 7.65
N ASP A 112 3.55 -5.27 6.89
CA ASP A 112 3.94 -6.65 7.15
C ASP A 112 4.69 -6.79 8.48
N GLU A 113 5.64 -5.89 8.77
CA GLU A 113 6.35 -5.85 10.04
C GLU A 113 5.40 -5.69 11.23
N ASN A 114 4.40 -4.80 11.12
CA ASN A 114 3.40 -4.63 12.19
C ASN A 114 2.52 -5.88 12.33
N ARG A 115 2.12 -6.52 11.22
CA ARG A 115 1.36 -7.76 11.25
C ARG A 115 2.11 -8.86 12.00
N HIS A 116 3.40 -9.02 11.70
CA HIS A 116 4.28 -9.98 12.37
C HIS A 116 4.41 -9.66 13.86
N ARG A 117 4.78 -8.41 14.20
CA ARG A 117 5.03 -7.99 15.59
C ARG A 117 3.81 -8.19 16.49
N ILE A 118 2.61 -7.82 16.02
CA ILE A 118 1.36 -8.01 16.78
C ILE A 118 1.04 -9.50 16.95
N CYS A 119 1.19 -10.31 15.90
CA CYS A 119 0.94 -11.75 15.98
C CYS A 119 1.88 -12.44 16.97
N GLU A 120 3.17 -12.10 16.94
CA GLU A 120 4.17 -12.68 17.84
C GLU A 120 3.94 -12.24 19.29
N THR A 121 3.65 -10.96 19.52
CA THR A 121 3.39 -10.43 20.88
C THR A 121 2.19 -11.11 21.52
N VAL A 122 1.07 -11.24 20.80
CA VAL A 122 -0.12 -11.93 21.30
C VAL A 122 0.18 -13.39 21.63
N ARG A 123 0.88 -14.12 20.73
CA ARG A 123 1.26 -15.53 20.96
C ARG A 123 2.12 -15.69 22.22
N LEU A 124 3.06 -14.78 22.47
CA LEU A 124 3.90 -14.80 23.68
C LEU A 124 3.07 -14.60 24.95
N TYR A 125 2.15 -13.64 24.96
CA TYR A 125 1.31 -13.38 26.13
C TYR A 125 0.33 -14.52 26.40
N GLU A 126 -0.30 -15.07 25.35
CA GLU A 126 -1.15 -16.27 25.48
C GLU A 126 -0.38 -17.47 26.05
N PHE A 127 0.89 -17.62 25.68
CA PHE A 127 1.75 -18.66 26.26
C PHE A 127 1.99 -18.43 27.76
N PHE A 128 2.35 -17.20 28.16
CA PHE A 128 2.57 -16.89 29.58
C PHE A 128 1.31 -17.05 30.44
N ASP A 129 0.14 -16.72 29.89
CA ASP A 129 -1.13 -16.89 30.60
C ASP A 129 -1.43 -18.38 30.85
N LYS A 130 -1.21 -19.23 29.83
CA LYS A 130 -1.39 -20.69 29.94
C LYS A 130 -0.44 -21.36 30.92
N VAL A 131 0.77 -20.82 31.12
CA VAL A 131 1.77 -21.39 32.06
C VAL A 131 1.54 -20.91 33.50
N ARG A 132 0.76 -19.85 33.71
CA ARG A 132 0.39 -19.35 35.05
C ARG A 132 -0.84 -20.04 35.65
N GLN A 133 -1.62 -20.77 34.85
CA GLN A 133 -2.73 -21.63 35.29
C GLN A 133 -2.23 -23.04 35.64
#